data_AF-E9DY41-F1
#
_entry.id   AF-E9DY41-F1
#
_cell.length_a   1.000
_cell.length_b   1.000
_cell.length_c   1.000
_cell.angle_alpha   90.00
_cell.angle_beta   90.00
_cell.angle_gamma   90.00
#
_symmetry.space_group_name_H-M   'P 1'
#
loop_
_entity.id
_entity.type
_entity.pdbx_description
1 polymer ?
#
loop_
_entity_poly.entity_id
_entity_poly.type
_entity_poly.pdbx_seq_one_letter_code
_entity_poly.pdbx_strand_id
1 'polypeptide(L)'
;MRVKGSTYFPEDQPWILRNLTTKEFVRSEAVALKPQYIRGPSIDVLGFGDVLLYRILWSKPRGIFPDMYRGIWAGHRFDIVALAKHKEDTKGTEWRDVSEEVAKEIATI
;
A
#
# COMPACT_ATOMS: atom_id res chain seq x y z
N MET A 1 -8.61 16.96 26.47
CA MET A 1 -8.53 17.38 25.05
C MET A 1 -8.50 16.14 24.18
N ARG A 2 -9.45 15.93 23.26
CA ARG A 2 -9.36 14.87 22.24
C ARG A 2 -8.51 15.42 21.09
N VAL A 3 -7.33 14.85 20.88
CA VAL A 3 -6.54 15.14 19.68
C VAL A 3 -7.30 14.55 18.48
N LYS A 4 -7.51 15.35 17.43
CA LYS A 4 -8.14 14.86 16.20
C LYS A 4 -7.20 13.87 15.51
N GLY A 5 -7.73 12.77 14.96
CA GLY A 5 -6.96 11.76 14.24
C GLY A 5 -6.10 12.34 13.11
N SER A 6 -6.58 13.41 12.47
CA SER A 6 -5.85 14.17 11.43
C SER A 6 -4.51 14.76 11.88
N THR A 7 -4.29 14.89 13.19
CA THR A 7 -3.00 15.36 13.75
C THR A 7 -1.90 14.31 13.56
N TYR A 8 -2.27 13.02 13.60
CA TYR A 8 -1.35 11.90 13.43
C TYR A 8 -1.38 11.33 12.01
N PHE A 9 -2.53 11.47 11.35
CA PHE A 9 -2.78 10.97 10.00
C PHE A 9 -3.30 12.12 9.11
N PRO A 10 -2.43 13.08 8.75
CA PRO A 10 -2.81 14.18 7.84
C PRO A 10 -3.28 13.63 6.49
N GLU A 11 -4.37 14.22 5.99
CA GLU A 11 -5.04 13.81 4.75
C GLU A 11 -4.50 14.53 3.51
N ASP A 12 -3.78 15.64 3.70
CA ASP A 12 -3.26 16.54 2.67
C ASP A 12 -1.87 16.17 2.14
N GLN A 13 -1.34 15.02 2.56
CA GLN A 13 -0.03 14.53 2.13
C GLN A 13 -0.09 13.12 1.54
N PRO A 14 0.81 12.78 0.60
CA PRO A 14 0.90 11.45 0.01
C PRO A 14 1.36 10.38 1.02
N TRP A 15 0.71 9.22 0.97
CA TRP A 15 1.03 8.05 1.80
C TRP A 15 1.50 6.88 0.94
N ILE A 16 2.36 6.03 1.52
CA ILE A 16 2.87 4.84 0.87
C ILE A 16 2.78 3.62 1.79
N LEU A 17 2.55 2.45 1.21
CA LEU A 17 2.79 1.15 1.83
C LEU A 17 4.21 0.72 1.50
N ARG A 18 5.06 0.49 2.50
CA ARG A 18 6.43 -0.01 2.32
C ARG A 18 6.49 -1.50 2.58
N ASN A 19 7.18 -2.24 1.71
CA ASN A 19 7.70 -3.57 2.00
C ASN A 19 9.15 -3.43 2.48
N LEU A 20 9.34 -3.59 3.79
CA LEU A 20 10.64 -3.44 4.45
C LEU A 20 11.61 -4.58 4.13
N THR A 21 11.10 -5.75 3.72
CA THR A 21 11.92 -6.91 3.38
C THR A 21 12.59 -6.74 2.02
N THR A 22 11.85 -6.26 1.02
CA THR A 22 12.33 -6.11 -0.37
C THR A 22 12.73 -4.68 -0.74
N LYS A 23 12.52 -3.71 0.17
CA LYS A 23 12.69 -2.27 -0.10
C LYS A 23 11.86 -1.80 -1.28
N GLU A 24 10.58 -2.19 -1.28
CA GLU A 24 9.59 -1.76 -2.28
C GLU A 24 8.57 -0.83 -1.63
N PHE A 25 7.92 0.00 -2.43
CA PHE A 25 6.77 0.76 -1.95
C PHE A 25 5.66 0.91 -3.00
N VAL A 26 4.46 1.17 -2.50
CA VAL A 26 3.24 1.43 -3.28
C VAL A 26 2.64 2.74 -2.83
N ARG A 27 2.33 3.62 -3.78
CA ARG A 27 1.72 4.93 -3.53
C ARG A 27 0.19 4.85 -3.45
N SER A 28 -0.40 5.62 -2.54
CA SER A 28 -1.85 5.72 -2.40
C SER A 28 -2.57 6.09 -3.70
N GLU A 29 -1.94 6.95 -4.50
CA GLU A 29 -2.45 7.50 -5.75
C GLU A 29 -2.52 6.48 -6.87
N ALA A 30 -1.73 5.40 -6.79
CA ALA A 30 -1.80 4.31 -7.74
C ALA A 30 -2.85 3.25 -7.37
N VAL A 31 -3.24 3.20 -6.09
CA VAL A 31 -4.23 2.24 -5.58
C VAL A 31 -5.64 2.82 -5.64
N ALA A 32 -5.79 4.10 -5.31
CA ALA A 32 -7.08 4.76 -5.28
C ALA A 32 -7.71 4.84 -6.67
N LEU A 33 -8.98 4.44 -6.79
CA LEU A 33 -9.75 4.57 -8.03
C LEU A 33 -9.84 6.03 -8.51
N LYS A 34 -9.90 6.97 -7.55
CA LYS A 34 -9.89 8.41 -7.80
C LYS A 34 -9.20 9.15 -6.64
N PRO A 35 -8.56 10.30 -6.88
CA PRO A 35 -7.84 11.04 -5.84
C PRO A 35 -8.70 11.41 -4.62
N GLN A 36 -9.98 11.72 -4.81
CA GLN A 36 -10.90 12.09 -3.71
C GLN A 36 -11.20 10.97 -2.71
N TYR A 37 -10.80 9.72 -3.02
CA TYR A 37 -10.97 8.59 -2.12
C TYR A 37 -9.80 8.41 -1.16
N ILE A 38 -8.74 9.21 -1.29
CA ILE A 38 -7.58 9.18 -0.40
C ILE A 38 -7.87 10.08 0.80
N ARG A 39 -7.89 9.50 2.00
CA ARG A 39 -8.01 10.18 3.30
C ARG A 39 -6.81 9.82 4.17
N GLY A 40 -5.67 10.43 3.83
CA GLY A 40 -4.40 10.11 4.45
C GLY A 40 -3.99 8.64 4.20
N PRO A 41 -3.70 7.82 5.23
CA PRO A 41 -3.35 6.42 5.05
C PRO A 41 -4.55 5.51 4.72
N SER A 42 -5.78 6.01 4.90
CA SER A 42 -7.01 5.29 4.60
C SER A 42 -7.50 5.67 3.20
N ILE A 43 -7.76 4.67 2.36
CA ILE A 43 -8.25 4.88 0.99
C ILE A 43 -9.60 4.16 0.89
N ASP A 44 -10.63 4.88 0.45
CA ASP A 44 -11.95 4.31 0.27
C ASP A 44 -12.01 3.37 -0.94
N VAL A 45 -12.86 2.34 -0.84
CA VAL A 45 -13.15 1.34 -1.88
C VAL A 45 -11.99 0.36 -2.15
N LEU A 46 -10.82 0.86 -2.53
CA LEU A 46 -9.60 0.06 -2.74
C LEU A 46 -8.41 0.76 -2.07
N GLY A 47 -7.72 0.07 -1.17
CA GLY A 47 -6.63 0.63 -0.39
C GLY A 47 -5.45 -0.33 -0.17
N PHE A 48 -4.53 0.08 0.71
CA PHE A 48 -3.34 -0.73 1.01
C PHE A 48 -3.66 -2.12 1.58
N GLY A 49 -4.84 -2.28 2.21
CA GLY A 49 -5.33 -3.58 2.66
C GLY A 49 -5.55 -4.57 1.51
N ASP A 50 -6.13 -4.11 0.40
CA ASP A 50 -6.40 -4.94 -0.79
C ASP A 50 -5.08 -5.33 -1.49
N VAL A 51 -4.14 -4.39 -1.55
CA VAL A 51 -2.76 -4.65 -2.03
C VAL A 51 -2.11 -5.77 -1.21
N LEU A 52 -2.18 -5.68 0.12
CA LEU A 52 -1.63 -6.70 1.00
C LEU A 52 -2.34 -8.02 0.82
N LEU A 53 -3.68 -8.04 0.80
CA LEU A 53 -4.46 -9.24 0.60
C LEU A 53 -4.04 -9.97 -0.69
N TYR A 54 -3.81 -9.21 -1.78
CA TYR A 54 -3.39 -9.79 -3.05
C TYR A 54 -1.96 -10.35 -3.02
N ARG A 55 -1.01 -9.64 -2.40
CA ARG A 55 0.42 -9.99 -2.45
C ARG A 55 0.94 -10.85 -1.31
N ILE A 56 0.21 -11.04 -0.20
CA ILE A 56 0.64 -11.88 0.93
C ILE A 56 0.01 -13.28 0.96
N LEU A 57 -1.09 -13.51 0.23
CA LEU A 57 -1.84 -14.76 0.35
C LEU A 57 -1.00 -15.96 -0.09
N TRP A 58 -0.92 -16.97 0.80
CA TRP A 58 -0.13 -18.18 0.56
C TRP A 58 -0.89 -19.25 -0.25
N SER A 59 -2.21 -19.14 -0.29
CA SER A 59 -3.11 -20.13 -0.87
C SER A 59 -4.27 -19.46 -1.59
N LYS A 60 -4.90 -20.21 -2.50
CA LYS A 60 -6.11 -19.76 -3.19
C LYS A 60 -7.25 -19.57 -2.18
N PRO A 61 -7.82 -18.36 -2.04
CA PRO A 61 -9.08 -18.24 -1.33
C PRO A 61 -10.12 -19.06 -2.10
N ARG A 62 -10.89 -19.93 -1.41
CA ARG A 62 -11.91 -20.75 -2.09
C ARG A 62 -12.88 -19.81 -2.84
N GLY A 63 -12.91 -19.84 -4.19
CA GLY A 63 -13.73 -18.92 -5.01
C GLY A 63 -13.19 -18.67 -6.43
N ILE A 64 -13.69 -17.60 -7.07
CA ILE A 64 -13.44 -17.18 -8.48
C ILE A 64 -12.13 -16.37 -8.63
N PHE A 65 -11.33 -16.22 -7.58
CA PHE A 65 -10.08 -15.46 -7.69
C PHE A 65 -9.08 -16.19 -8.61
N PRO A 66 -8.39 -15.46 -9.52
CA PRO A 66 -7.38 -16.04 -10.40
C PRO A 66 -6.28 -16.73 -9.59
N ASP A 67 -5.50 -17.61 -10.22
CA ASP A 67 -4.55 -18.47 -9.50
C ASP A 67 -3.43 -17.68 -8.81
N MET A 68 -3.66 -17.31 -7.55
CA MET A 68 -2.72 -16.64 -6.66
C MET A 68 -1.76 -17.68 -6.07
N TYR A 69 -0.75 -18.10 -6.84
CA TYR A 69 0.30 -18.97 -6.33
C TYR A 69 1.32 -18.16 -5.54
N ARG A 70 1.43 -18.43 -4.22
CA ARG A 70 2.43 -17.88 -3.28
C ARG A 70 2.70 -16.40 -3.52
N GLY A 71 1.82 -15.54 -3.00
CA GLY A 71 1.99 -14.09 -3.07
C GLY A 71 3.43 -13.70 -2.78
N ILE A 72 4.04 -12.91 -3.68
CA ILE A 72 5.47 -12.58 -3.67
C ILE A 72 5.93 -11.87 -2.39
N TRP A 73 4.99 -11.42 -1.56
CA TRP A 73 5.26 -10.79 -0.28
C TRP A 73 4.83 -11.60 0.95
N ALA A 74 4.52 -12.89 0.76
CA ALA A 74 4.13 -13.75 1.86
C ALA A 74 5.26 -13.85 2.92
N GLY A 75 4.94 -13.51 4.17
CA GLY A 75 5.90 -13.48 5.29
C GLY A 75 6.79 -12.22 5.35
N HIS A 76 6.56 -11.21 4.52
CA HIS A 76 7.33 -9.96 4.54
C HIS A 76 6.86 -9.01 5.66
N ARG A 77 7.66 -7.97 5.93
CA ARG A 77 7.35 -6.93 6.92
C ARG A 77 6.93 -5.65 6.23
N PHE A 78 5.90 -4.99 6.74
CA PHE A 78 5.34 -3.79 6.13
C PHE A 78 5.06 -2.70 7.14
N ASP A 79 5.03 -1.46 6.66
CA ASP A 79 4.43 -0.34 7.35
C ASP A 79 3.78 0.64 6.35
N ILE A 80 2.98 1.57 6.86
CA ILE A 80 2.39 2.66 6.10
C ILE A 80 2.95 3.96 6.65
N VAL A 81 3.53 4.78 5.78
CA VAL A 81 4.15 6.05 6.16
C VAL A 81 3.87 7.14 5.14
N ALA A 82 4.00 8.39 5.55
CA ALA A 82 4.02 9.51 4.63
C ALA A 82 5.21 9.43 3.68
N LEU A 83 5.04 9.83 2.42
CA LEU A 83 6.15 9.86 1.45
C LEU A 83 7.29 10.77 1.91
N ALA A 84 6.97 11.89 2.56
CA ALA A 84 7.97 12.79 3.13
C ALA A 84 8.83 12.08 4.20
N LYS A 85 8.19 11.31 5.08
CA LYS A 85 8.89 10.52 6.10
C LYS A 85 9.76 9.43 5.48
N HIS A 86 9.27 8.76 4.44
CA HIS A 86 10.07 7.80 3.68
C HIS A 86 11.35 8.44 3.11
N LYS A 87 11.25 9.60 2.46
CA LYS A 87 12.41 10.32 1.91
C LYS A 87 13.43 10.68 3.00
N GLU A 88 12.96 11.10 4.17
CA GLU A 88 13.81 11.38 5.34
C GLU A 88 14.51 10.10 5.85
N ASP A 89 13.75 9.01 6.05
CA ASP A 89 14.24 7.75 6.61
C ASP A 89 15.28 7.09 5.70
N THR A 90 15.08 7.13 4.39
CA THR A 90 15.94 6.42 3.43
C THR A 90 17.16 7.23 3.03
N LYS A 91 17.14 8.55 3.20
CA LYS A 91 18.23 9.47 2.81
C LYS A 91 18.73 9.23 1.38
N GLY A 92 17.83 8.87 0.47
CA GLY A 92 18.18 8.56 -0.92
C GLY A 92 18.68 7.13 -1.18
N THR A 93 18.65 6.24 -0.18
CA THR A 93 18.78 4.79 -0.42
C THR A 93 17.70 4.37 -1.41
N GLU A 94 18.09 3.62 -2.44
CA GLU A 94 17.13 3.19 -3.45
C GLU A 94 16.09 2.23 -2.88
N TRP A 95 14.83 2.53 -3.20
CA TRP A 95 13.67 1.70 -2.99
C TRP A 95 12.93 1.62 -4.31
N ARG A 96 12.38 0.44 -4.61
CA ARG A 96 11.67 0.20 -5.87
C ARG A 96 10.22 0.64 -5.74
N ASP A 97 9.79 1.57 -6.58
CA ASP A 97 8.37 1.90 -6.74
C ASP A 97 7.70 0.79 -7.56
N VAL A 98 6.82 0.00 -6.93
CA VAL A 98 6.06 -1.08 -7.60
C VAL A 98 4.59 -0.70 -7.78
N SER A 99 4.26 0.59 -7.66
CA SER A 99 2.89 1.10 -7.70
C SER A 99 2.13 0.70 -8.97
N GLU A 100 2.77 0.78 -10.14
CA GLU A 100 2.10 0.44 -11.41
C GLU A 100 1.85 -1.07 -11.56
N GLU A 101 2.80 -1.91 -11.13
CA GLU A 101 2.64 -3.36 -11.13
C GLU A 101 1.47 -3.77 -10.24
N VAL A 102 1.42 -3.22 -9.02
CA VAL A 102 0.36 -3.48 -8.05
C VAL A 102 -0.99 -2.98 -8.54
N ALA A 103 -1.06 -1.77 -9.12
CA ALA A 103 -2.30 -1.20 -9.63
C ALA A 103 -2.93 -2.11 -10.70
N LYS A 104 -2.11 -2.70 -11.58
CA LYS A 104 -2.58 -3.66 -12.60
C LYS A 104 -3.10 -4.95 -11.98
N GLU A 105 -2.45 -5.46 -10.94
CA GLU A 105 -2.88 -6.66 -10.22
C GLU A 105 -4.25 -6.45 -9.55
N ILE A 106 -4.41 -5.35 -8.79
CA ILE A 106 -5.65 -5.10 -8.05
C ILE A 106 -6.81 -4.63 -8.93
N ALA A 107 -6.53 -4.14 -10.15
CA ALA A 107 -7.58 -3.82 -11.13
C ALA A 107 -8.32 -5.06 -11.66
N THR A 108 -7.83 -6.27 -11.33
CA THR A 108 -8.50 -7.54 -11.67
C THR A 108 -9.45 -8.05 -10.58
N ILE A 109 -9.59 -7.30 -9.47
CA ILE A 109 -10.50 -7.58 -8.36
C ILE A 109 -11.94 -7.20 -8.72
#